data_AF-A0A954VEL7-F1
#
_entry.id   AF-A0A954VEL7-F1
#
_cell.length_a   1.000
_cell.length_b   1.000
_cell.length_c   1.000
_cell.angle_alpha   90.00
_cell.angle_beta   90.00
_cell.angle_gamma   90.00
#
_symmetry.space_group_name_H-M   'P 1'
#
loop_
_entity.id
_entity.type
_entity.pdbx_description
1 polymer ?
#
loop_
_entity_poly.entity_id
_entity_poly.type
_entity_poly.pdbx_seq_one_letter_code
_entity_poly.pdbx_strand_id
1 'polypeptide(L)' 'MNRQITLAAAIVVAFTLQMVGIASAQDWPQWRGINRDGRALGFKTPGSWPQQLKQVWKVAVGDGVATPSIVSNKVYVFA' A
#
# COMPACT_ATOMS: atom_id res chain seq x y z
N MET A 1 -0.26 -31.17 -31.59
CA MET A 1 -0.64 -29.91 -30.89
C MET A 1 -0.23 -28.74 -31.77
N ASN A 2 -1.16 -27.83 -32.12
CA ASN A 2 -0.90 -26.78 -33.11
C ASN A 2 0.05 -25.71 -32.56
N ARG A 3 1.22 -25.55 -33.19
CA ARG A 3 2.27 -24.59 -32.77
C ARG A 3 1.74 -23.16 -32.64
N GLN A 4 0.77 -22.80 -33.46
CA GLN A 4 0.07 -21.50 -33.41
C GLN A 4 -0.75 -21.31 -32.13
N ILE A 5 -1.41 -22.36 -31.65
CA ILE A 5 -2.22 -22.32 -30.41
C ILE A 5 -1.30 -22.19 -29.19
N THR A 6 -0.17 -22.89 -29.19
CA THR A 6 0.80 -22.81 -28.09
C THR A 6 1.45 -21.42 -27.99
N LEU A 7 1.79 -20.80 -29.12
CA LEU A 7 2.35 -19.44 -29.15
C LEU A 7 1.34 -18.38 -28.71
N ALA A 8 0.09 -18.46 -29.18
CA ALA A 8 -0.97 -17.55 -28.76
C ALA A 8 -1.24 -17.65 -27.25
N ALA A 9 -1.29 -18.87 -26.70
CA ALA A 9 -1.47 -19.07 -25.26
C ALA A 9 -0.31 -18.48 -24.44
N ALA A 10 0.94 -18.64 -24.88
CA ALA A 10 2.11 -18.08 -24.19
C ALA A 10 2.09 -16.54 -24.17
N ILE A 11 1.68 -15.90 -25.28
CA ILE A 11 1.56 -14.44 -25.37
C ILE A 11 0.48 -13.91 -24.42
N VAL A 12 -0.69 -14.56 -24.39
CA VAL A 12 -1.79 -14.17 -23.48
C VAL A 12 -1.36 -14.28 -22.02
N VAL A 13 -0.68 -15.37 -21.65
CA VAL A 13 -0.17 -15.54 -20.28
C VAL A 13 0.85 -14.45 -19.94
N ALA A 14 1.81 -14.17 -20.82
CA ALA A 14 2.80 -13.11 -20.60
C ALA A 14 2.16 -11.72 -20.45
N PHE A 15 1.12 -11.41 -21.23
CA PHE A 15 0.39 -10.14 -21.14
C PHE A 15 -0.43 -10.02 -19.85
N THR A 16 -1.04 -11.11 -19.38
CA THR A 16 -1.80 -11.11 -18.12
C THR A 16 -0.92 -10.92 -16.88
N LEU A 17 0.32 -11.43 -16.88
CA LEU A 17 1.25 -11.24 -15.76
C LEU A 17 1.69 -9.78 -15.57
N GLN A 18 1.73 -8.98 -16.65
CA GLN A 18 2.12 -7.56 -16.58
C GLN A 18 1.02 -6.65 -16.00
N MET A 19 -0.23 -7.12 -15.96
CA MET A 19 -1.37 -6.34 -15.46
C MET A 19 -1.63 -6.52 -13.97
N VAL A 20 -0.79 -7.29 -13.25
CA VAL A 20 -0.84 -7.35 -11.79
C VAL A 20 -0.26 -6.02 -11.27
N GLY A 21 -1.13 -5.02 -11.16
CA GLY A 21 -0.78 -3.72 -10.59
C GLY A 21 -0.24 -3.92 -9.17
N ILE A 22 1.02 -3.56 -8.97
CA ILE A 22 1.59 -3.47 -7.62
C ILE A 22 0.82 -2.35 -6.93
N ALA A 23 -0.04 -2.71 -5.98
CA ALA A 23 -0.67 -1.74 -5.10
C ALA A 23 0.45 -1.11 -4.23
N SER A 24 1.03 0.00 -4.69
CA SER A 24 1.96 0.77 -3.89
C SER A 24 1.16 1.61 -2.90
N ALA A 25 1.24 1.27 -1.62
CA ALA A 25 0.82 2.19 -0.57
C ALA A 25 1.68 3.47 -0.66
N GLN A 26 1.08 4.63 -0.38
CA GLN A 26 1.82 5.87 -0.35
C GLN A 26 2.83 5.89 0.80
N ASP A 27 4.07 6.28 0.51
CA ASP A 27 5.06 6.56 1.54
C ASP A 27 4.71 7.83 2.35
N TRP A 28 4.99 7.80 3.64
CA TRP A 28 4.87 8.91 4.59
C TRP A 28 6.22 9.17 5.28
N PRO A 29 7.24 9.68 4.56
CA PRO A 29 8.62 9.69 5.05
C PRO A 29 8.91 10.74 6.11
N GLN A 30 8.04 11.74 6.32
CA GLN A 30 8.31 12.88 7.19
C GLN A 30 7.04 13.42 7.86
N TRP A 31 7.22 14.37 8.78
CA TRP A 31 6.11 15.07 9.42
C TRP A 31 5.16 15.65 8.37
N ARG A 32 3.87 15.31 8.50
CA ARG A 32 2.79 15.68 7.56
C ARG A 32 2.96 15.14 6.12
N GLY A 33 3.75 14.09 5.91
CA GLY A 33 3.83 13.38 4.64
C GLY A 33 4.73 14.06 3.60
N ILE A 34 4.73 13.53 2.38
CA ILE A 34 5.66 13.97 1.32
C ILE A 34 5.55 15.47 1.00
N ASN A 35 4.33 16.01 0.98
CA ASN A 35 4.04 17.42 0.69
C ASN A 35 3.97 18.31 1.95
N ARG A 36 4.15 17.74 3.15
CA ARG A 36 3.98 18.41 4.45
C ARG A 36 2.61 19.08 4.66
N ASP A 37 1.58 18.59 3.97
CA ASP A 37 0.22 19.11 4.07
C ASP A 37 -0.66 18.30 5.03
N GLY A 38 -0.24 17.08 5.39
CA GLY A 38 -0.99 16.17 6.26
C GLY A 38 -2.08 15.41 5.53
N ARG A 39 -1.98 15.24 4.20
CA ARG A 39 -3.00 14.55 3.40
C ARG A 39 -2.50 13.20 2.89
N ALA A 40 -3.34 12.16 3.09
CA ALA A 40 -3.16 10.87 2.45
C ALA A 40 -3.69 10.94 1.01
N LEU A 41 -2.81 10.85 0.03
CA LEU A 41 -3.14 10.82 -1.39
C LEU A 41 -3.74 9.45 -1.75
N GLY A 42 -4.79 9.45 -2.57
CA GLY A 42 -5.43 8.22 -3.06
C GLY A 42 -6.30 7.50 -2.02
N PHE A 43 -6.38 7.99 -0.77
CA PHE A 43 -7.34 7.48 0.19
C PHE A 43 -8.77 7.84 -0.24
N LYS A 44 -9.57 6.82 -0.56
CA LYS A 44 -10.99 6.98 -0.85
C LYS A 44 -11.77 6.87 0.46
N THR A 45 -12.23 8.01 0.97
CA THR A 45 -13.08 8.05 2.16
C THR A 45 -14.33 7.22 1.93
N PRO A 46 -14.68 6.28 2.82
CA PRO A 46 -15.90 5.51 2.69
C PRO A 46 -17.12 6.42 2.93
N GLY A 47 -18.25 6.11 2.27
CA GLY A 47 -19.49 6.86 2.47
C GLY A 47 -20.04 6.73 3.90
N SER A 48 -19.72 5.63 4.59
CA SER A 48 -19.97 5.44 6.01
C SER A 48 -18.82 4.68 6.65
N TRP A 49 -18.48 5.06 7.88
CA TRP A 49 -17.53 4.32 8.69
C TRP A 49 -18.24 3.19 9.44
N PRO A 50 -17.59 2.04 9.66
CA PRO A 50 -18.14 1.02 10.55
C PRO A 50 -18.23 1.58 11.97
N GLN A 51 -19.17 1.06 12.75
CA GLN A 51 -19.32 1.43 14.16
C GLN A 51 -18.03 1.18 14.97
N GLN A 52 -17.23 0.19 14.55
CA GLN A 52 -15.93 -0.10 15.13
C GLN A 52 -14.92 -0.49 14.04
N LEU A 53 -13.70 0.03 14.13
CA LEU A 53 -12.59 -0.38 13.29
C LEU A 53 -12.01 -1.70 13.78
N LYS A 54 -11.65 -2.60 12.86
CA LYS A 54 -10.91 -3.82 13.18
C LYS A 54 -9.43 -3.48 13.40
N GLN A 55 -8.92 -3.73 14.60
CA GLN A 55 -7.48 -3.65 14.86
C GLN A 55 -6.77 -4.77 14.09
N VAL A 56 -5.87 -4.40 13.17
CA VAL A 56 -5.10 -5.38 12.38
C VAL A 56 -3.86 -5.84 13.15
N TRP A 57 -3.19 -4.94 13.85
CA TRP A 57 -2.02 -5.22 14.67
C TRP A 57 -1.82 -4.13 15.72
N LYS A 58 -1.00 -4.41 16.74
CA LYS A 58 -0.56 -3.45 17.76
C LYS A 58 0.82 -3.84 18.27
N VAL A 59 1.68 -2.86 18.51
CA VAL A 59 3.00 -3.03 19.11
C VAL A 59 3.25 -1.91 20.12
N ALA A 60 3.94 -2.20 21.22
CA ALA A 60 4.38 -1.20 22.19
C ALA A 60 5.70 -0.57 21.72
N VAL A 61 5.81 0.76 21.75
CA VAL A 61 6.94 1.51 21.15
C VAL A 61 7.56 2.57 22.07
N GLY A 62 7.31 2.52 23.39
CA GLY A 62 7.77 3.56 24.34
C GLY A 62 6.76 4.69 24.51
N ASP A 63 7.25 5.89 24.83
CA ASP A 63 6.43 7.05 25.19
C ASP A 63 5.69 7.68 23.99
N GLY A 64 6.17 7.43 22.77
CA GLY A 64 5.48 7.83 21.54
C GLY A 64 5.43 9.35 21.33
N VAL A 65 6.57 10.03 21.43
CA VAL A 65 6.66 11.50 21.32
C VAL A 65 6.69 12.05 19.88
N ALA A 66 6.67 11.18 18.86
CA ALA A 66 6.72 11.58 17.46
C ALA A 66 5.73 10.81 16.58
N THR A 67 5.31 11.41 15.47
CA THR A 67 4.50 10.74 14.44
C THR A 67 5.34 9.67 13.73
N PRO A 68 4.82 8.45 13.53
CA PRO A 68 5.52 7.42 12.76
C PRO A 68 5.79 7.86 11.32
N SER A 69 6.90 7.40 10.76
CA SER A 69 7.22 7.52 9.33
C SER A 69 7.05 6.17 8.63
N ILE A 70 6.60 6.19 7.39
CA ILE A 70 6.33 4.98 6.60
C ILE A 70 7.07 5.08 5.29
N VAL A 71 7.94 4.11 4.99
CA VAL A 71 8.64 4.03 3.70
C VAL A 71 8.78 2.58 3.28
N SER A 72 8.38 2.26 2.04
CA SER A 72 8.59 0.93 1.43
C SER A 72 8.12 -0.22 2.34
N ASN A 73 6.92 -0.08 2.91
CA ASN A 73 6.28 -1.07 3.80
C ASN A 73 6.94 -1.27 5.18
N LYS A 74 7.72 -0.30 5.65
CA LYS A 74 8.27 -0.26 7.02
C LYS A 74 7.72 0.93 7.78
N VAL A 75 7.42 0.73 9.06
CA VAL A 75 7.03 1.80 9.99
C VAL A 75 8.21 2.10 10.90
N TYR A 76 8.64 3.35 10.92
CA TYR A 76 9.70 3.87 11.77
C TYR A 76 9.06 4.72 12.86
N VAL A 77 9.46 4.47 14.10
CA VAL A 77 8.97 5.17 15.29
C VAL A 77 10.16 5.68 16.09
N PHE A 78 9.96 6.80 16.77
CA PHE A 78 10.89 7.25 17.80
C PHE A 78 10.40 6.68 19.15
N ALA A 79 11.25 5.86 19.77
CA ALA A 79 10.96 5.13 21.00
C ALA A 79 11.77 5.68 22.17
#